data_AF-A0A7Y9H3G3-F1
#
_entry.id   AF-A0A7Y9H3G3-F1
#
_cell.length_a   1.000
_cell.length_b   1.000
_cell.length_c   1.000
_cell.angle_alpha   90.00
_cell.angle_beta   90.00
_cell.angle_gamma   90.00
#
_symmetry.space_group_name_H-M   'P 1'
#
loop_
_entity.id
_entity.type
_entity.pdbx_description
1 polymer ?
#
loop_
_entity_poly.entity_id
_entity_poly.type
_entity_poly.pdbx_seq_one_letter_code
_entity_poly.pdbx_strand_id
1 'polypeptide(L)'
;MPADDTVDDMVAEAALQLWAAAQTDFDPFEVDSSEWPATAVPVRDADIAVDTRLEVEDVRASLGRLDGVKVVVGREAGTVSVLRVLPEDTPL
;
A
#
# COMPACT_ATOMS: atom_id res chain seq x y z
N MET A 1 21.77 6.65 -4.37
CA MET A 1 20.74 7.44 -5.08
C MET A 1 19.66 7.73 -4.04
N PRO A 2 19.57 8.96 -3.50
CA PRO A 2 18.67 9.28 -2.37
C PRO A 2 17.23 9.64 -2.77
N ALA A 3 16.89 9.62 -4.06
CA ALA A 3 15.56 10.01 -4.55
C ALA A 3 14.53 8.87 -4.49
N ASP A 4 14.96 7.61 -4.63
CA ASP A 4 14.05 6.45 -4.59
C ASP A 4 13.48 6.21 -3.20
N ASP A 5 14.27 6.38 -2.13
CA ASP A 5 13.79 6.19 -0.75
C ASP A 5 12.67 7.19 -0.39
N THR A 6 12.75 8.43 -0.92
CA THR A 6 11.71 9.44 -0.70
C THR A 6 10.40 9.08 -1.40
N VAL A 7 10.47 8.55 -2.63
CA VAL A 7 9.29 8.09 -3.35
C VAL A 7 8.66 6.89 -2.66
N ASP A 8 9.49 5.94 -2.21
CA ASP A 8 9.03 4.73 -1.53
C ASP A 8 8.35 5.04 -0.21
N ASP A 9 8.87 5.97 0.59
CA ASP A 9 8.21 6.37 1.83
C ASP A 9 6.88 7.11 1.57
N MET A 10 6.82 8.00 0.57
CA MET A 10 5.56 8.65 0.19
C MET A 10 4.51 7.65 -0.30
N VAL A 11 4.91 6.69 -1.14
CA VAL A 11 4.00 5.65 -1.65
C VAL A 11 3.53 4.74 -0.53
N ALA A 12 4.42 4.37 0.40
CA ALA A 12 4.05 3.55 1.57
C ALA A 12 3.07 4.27 2.49
N GLU A 13 3.31 5.56 2.79
CA GLU A 13 2.42 6.36 3.64
C GLU A 13 1.05 6.56 2.99
N ALA A 14 1.01 6.94 1.71
CA ALA A 14 -0.24 7.11 0.98
C ALA A 14 -1.02 5.79 0.85
N ALA A 15 -0.33 4.67 0.58
CA ALA A 15 -0.95 3.35 0.55
C ALA A 15 -1.60 2.99 1.89
N LEU A 16 -0.92 3.26 3.01
CA LEU A 16 -1.47 3.04 4.35
C LEU A 16 -2.71 3.91 4.61
N GLN A 17 -2.63 5.22 4.33
CA GLN A 17 -3.73 6.15 4.57
C GLN A 17 -4.96 5.81 3.74
N LEU A 18 -4.77 5.56 2.44
CA LEU A 18 -5.86 5.19 1.54
C LEU A 18 -6.45 3.83 1.89
N TRP A 19 -5.61 2.85 2.24
CA TRP A 19 -6.08 1.52 2.61
C TRP A 19 -6.87 1.58 3.91
N ALA A 20 -6.39 2.33 4.90
CA ALA A 20 -7.10 2.54 6.16
C ALA A 20 -8.43 3.27 5.96
N ALA A 21 -8.46 4.32 5.14
CA ALA A 21 -9.69 5.04 4.81
C ALA A 21 -10.73 4.18 4.07
N ALA A 22 -10.27 3.16 3.33
CA ALA A 22 -11.13 2.23 2.61
C ALA A 22 -11.72 1.13 3.51
N GLN A 23 -11.19 0.90 4.72
CA GLN A 23 -11.73 -0.10 5.63
C GLN A 23 -12.88 0.49 6.46
N THR A 24 -14.11 0.10 6.12
CA THR A 24 -15.31 0.52 6.88
C THR A 24 -15.73 -0.48 7.95
N ASP A 25 -15.26 -1.73 7.85
CA ASP A 25 -15.68 -2.84 8.71
C ASP A 25 -14.80 -3.04 9.94
N PHE A 26 -13.63 -2.38 10.01
CA PHE A 26 -12.72 -2.42 11.16
C PHE A 26 -11.76 -1.23 11.13
N ASP A 27 -11.25 -0.81 12.30
CA ASP A 27 -10.19 0.19 12.40
C ASP A 27 -8.81 -0.50 12.33
N PRO A 28 -8.00 -0.24 11.30
CA PRO A 28 -6.70 -0.88 11.13
C PRO A 28 -5.65 -0.42 12.14
N PHE A 29 -5.88 0.67 12.87
CA PHE A 29 -5.02 1.11 13.96
C PHE A 29 -5.39 0.47 15.31
N GLU A 30 -6.60 -0.09 15.43
CA GLU A 30 -7.06 -0.79 16.64
C GLU A 30 -7.02 -2.33 16.50
N VAL A 31 -7.10 -2.86 15.27
CA VAL A 31 -7.12 -4.31 15.01
C VAL A 31 -5.74 -4.81 14.57
N ASP A 32 -5.29 -5.91 15.16
CA ASP A 32 -4.03 -6.55 14.80
C ASP A 32 -4.02 -7.00 13.33
N SER A 33 -2.89 -6.82 12.65
CA SER A 33 -2.75 -7.14 11.22
C SER A 33 -3.01 -8.60 10.86
N SER A 34 -2.83 -9.52 11.82
CA SER A 34 -3.14 -10.95 11.64
C SER A 34 -4.65 -11.24 11.62
N GLU A 35 -5.47 -10.33 12.13
CA GLU A 35 -6.93 -10.43 12.22
C GLU A 35 -7.64 -9.70 11.08
N TRP A 36 -6.89 -9.04 10.19
CA TRP A 36 -7.49 -8.29 9.09
C TRP A 36 -8.18 -9.21 8.08
N PRO A 37 -9.43 -8.90 7.69
CA PRO A 37 -10.23 -9.74 6.82
C PRO A 37 -9.60 -9.87 5.43
N ALA A 38 -9.68 -11.07 4.84
CA ALA A 38 -9.25 -11.32 3.47
C ALA A 38 -10.09 -10.55 2.41
N THR A 39 -11.22 -9.98 2.84
CA THR A 39 -12.11 -9.12 2.04
C THR A 39 -11.77 -7.64 2.17
N ALA A 40 -10.60 -7.28 2.73
CA ALA A 40 -10.16 -5.90 2.81
C ALA A 40 -10.21 -5.23 1.43
N VAL A 41 -10.71 -3.99 1.39
CA VAL A 41 -10.87 -3.28 0.13
C VAL A 41 -9.48 -2.93 -0.42
N PRO A 42 -9.11 -3.42 -1.62
CA PRO A 42 -7.80 -3.14 -2.18
C PRO A 42 -7.72 -1.71 -2.71
N VAL A 43 -6.56 -1.08 -2.56
CA VAL A 43 -6.30 0.27 -3.08
C VAL A 43 -5.51 0.16 -4.38
N ARG A 44 -5.90 0.89 -5.42
CA ARG A 44 -5.25 0.80 -6.74
C ARG A 44 -4.06 1.74 -6.83
N ASP A 45 -3.09 1.36 -7.65
CA ASP A 45 -1.96 2.19 -8.06
C ASP A 45 -2.38 3.59 -8.53
N ALA A 46 -3.49 3.69 -9.26
CA ALA A 46 -4.06 4.95 -9.74
C ALA A 46 -4.52 5.88 -8.60
N ASP A 47 -5.09 5.33 -7.53
CA ASP A 47 -5.57 6.12 -6.39
C ASP A 47 -4.37 6.69 -5.61
N ILE A 48 -3.32 5.89 -5.43
CA ILE A 48 -2.07 6.30 -4.80
C ILE A 48 -1.36 7.36 -5.65
N ALA A 49 -1.34 7.19 -6.97
CA ALA A 49 -0.76 8.18 -7.89
C ALA A 49 -1.49 9.53 -7.83
N VAL A 50 -2.83 9.51 -7.72
CA VAL A 50 -3.63 10.73 -7.54
C VAL A 50 -3.31 11.42 -6.21
N ASP A 51 -3.22 10.67 -5.12
CA ASP A 51 -2.95 11.20 -3.79
C ASP A 51 -1.53 11.82 -3.67
N THR A 52 -0.53 11.07 -4.14
CA THR A 52 0.89 11.48 -4.10
C THR A 52 1.29 12.44 -5.22
N ARG A 53 0.45 12.61 -6.25
CA ARG A 53 0.74 13.33 -7.50
C ARG A 53 1.97 12.80 -8.26
N LEU A 54 2.23 11.51 -8.11
CA LEU A 54 3.28 10.80 -8.85
C LEU A 54 2.71 10.19 -10.14
N GLU A 55 3.60 9.86 -11.07
CA GLU A 55 3.21 9.07 -12.23
C GLU A 55 2.88 7.63 -11.80
N VAL A 56 1.86 7.03 -12.40
CA VAL A 56 1.43 5.66 -12.06
C VAL A 56 2.56 4.64 -12.23
N GLU A 57 3.47 4.87 -13.20
CA GLU A 57 4.62 4.01 -13.43
C GLU A 57 5.63 4.05 -12.27
N ASP A 58 5.87 5.24 -11.70
CA ASP A 58 6.74 5.41 -10.54
C ASP A 58 6.13 4.77 -9.30
N VAL A 59 4.82 4.93 -9.10
CA VAL A 59 4.08 4.26 -8.02
C VAL A 59 4.15 2.75 -8.16
N ARG A 60 3.99 2.20 -9.38
CA ARG A 60 4.11 0.76 -9.61
C ARG A 60 5.52 0.24 -9.35
N ALA A 61 6.54 0.97 -9.77
CA ALA A 61 7.93 0.61 -9.52
C ALA A 61 8.22 0.60 -8.02
N SER A 62 7.74 1.61 -7.30
CA SER A 62 7.83 1.74 -5.84
C SER A 62 7.07 0.62 -5.11
N LEU A 63 5.81 0.39 -5.44
CA LEU A 63 5.01 -0.72 -4.92
C LEU A 63 5.67 -2.08 -5.17
N GLY A 64 6.36 -2.25 -6.30
CA GLY A 64 7.13 -3.44 -6.60
C GLY A 64 8.33 -3.64 -5.66
N ARG A 65 8.96 -2.56 -5.17
CA ARG A 65 10.04 -2.63 -4.17
C ARG A 65 9.52 -2.83 -2.75
N LEU A 66 8.35 -2.27 -2.45
CA LEU A 66 7.72 -2.34 -1.13
C LEU A 66 6.95 -3.63 -0.87
N ASP A 67 6.69 -4.42 -1.92
CA ASP A 67 5.98 -5.69 -1.85
C ASP A 67 6.72 -6.70 -0.96
N GLY A 68 6.01 -7.21 0.05
CA GLY A 68 6.55 -8.07 1.09
C GLY A 68 7.38 -7.35 2.15
N VAL A 69 7.56 -6.03 2.08
CA VAL A 69 8.32 -5.25 3.08
C VAL A 69 7.40 -4.31 3.87
N LYS A 70 6.68 -3.43 3.18
CA LYS A 70 5.70 -2.49 3.78
C LYS A 70 4.28 -2.74 3.31
N VAL A 71 4.09 -3.42 2.18
CA VAL A 71 2.78 -3.73 1.61
C VAL A 71 2.77 -5.12 0.98
N VAL A 72 1.59 -5.67 0.73
CA VAL A 72 1.39 -6.84 -0.13
C VAL A 72 0.59 -6.40 -1.34
N VAL A 73 1.12 -6.64 -2.54
CA VAL A 73 0.47 -6.19 -3.78
C VAL A 73 -0.11 -7.35 -4.59
N GLY A 74 -1.30 -7.11 -5.14
CA GLY A 74 -1.93 -7.94 -6.15
C GLY A 74 -1.71 -7.34 -7.52
N ARG A 75 -1.53 -8.19 -8.54
CA ARG A 75 -1.39 -7.75 -9.93
C ARG A 75 -2.43 -8.45 -10.78
N GLU A 76 -3.31 -7.67 -11.40
CA GLU A 76 -4.35 -8.19 -12.29
C GLU A 76 -4.52 -7.28 -13.50
N ALA A 77 -4.51 -7.86 -14.71
CA ALA A 77 -4.76 -7.17 -15.98
C ALA A 77 -3.98 -5.85 -16.20
N GLY A 78 -2.77 -5.72 -15.63
CA GLY A 78 -1.93 -4.53 -15.74
C GLY A 78 -2.17 -3.46 -14.66
N THR A 79 -3.06 -3.71 -13.70
CA THR A 79 -3.26 -2.91 -12.49
C THR A 79 -2.50 -3.54 -11.34
N VAL A 80 -1.81 -2.69 -10.55
CA VAL A 80 -1.23 -3.08 -9.26
C VAL A 80 -2.16 -2.53 -8.18
N SER A 81 -2.51 -3.39 -7.22
CA SER A 81 -3.34 -3.00 -6.08
C SER A 81 -2.68 -3.41 -4.78
N VAL A 82 -2.71 -2.54 -3.78
CA VAL A 82 -2.33 -2.87 -2.41
C VAL A 82 -3.46 -3.67 -1.78
N LEU A 83 -3.19 -4.94 -1.49
CA LEU A 83 -4.15 -5.86 -0.87
C LEU A 83 -4.12 -5.75 0.66
N ARG A 84 -2.93 -5.48 1.20
CA ARG A 84 -2.66 -5.40 2.63
C ARG A 84 -1.46 -4.49 2.85
N VAL A 85 -1.45 -3.77 3.97
CA VAL A 85 -0.27 -3.05 4.48
C VAL A 85 0.39 -3.85 5.62
N LEU A 86 1.71 -3.79 5.73
CA LEU A 86 2.49 -4.50 6.74
C LEU A 86 2.94 -3.48 7.81
N PRO A 87 2.66 -3.71 9.11
CA PRO A 87 3.16 -2.85 10.17
C PRO A 87 4.69 -2.89 10.20
N GLU A 88 5.34 -1.75 10.46
CA GLU A 88 6.81 -1.60 10.46
C GLU A 88 7.55 -2.53 11.46
N ASP A 89 6.83 -3.09 12.45
CA ASP A 89 7.38 -3.94 13.51
C ASP A 89 7.04 -5.44 13.36
N THR A 90 6.58 -5.89 12.19
CA THR A 90 6.28 -7.32 11.97
C THR A 90 7.46 -8.04 11.32
N PRO A 91 8.21 -8.91 12.04
CA PRO A 91 9.17 -9.79 11.40
C PRO A 91 8.43 -10.79 10.48
N LEU A 92 8.82 -10.83 9.21
CA LEU A 92 8.33 -11.78 8.20
C LEU A 92 8.67 -13.24 8.55
#